data_AF-A0A537TZ69-F1
#
_entry.id   AF-A0A537TZ69-F1
#
_cell.length_a   1.000
_cell.length_b   1.000
_cell.length_c   1.000
_cell.angle_alpha   90.00
_cell.angle_beta   90.00
_cell.angle_gamma   90.00
#
_symmetry.space_group_name_H-M   'P 1'
#
loop_
_entity.id
_entity.type
_entity.pdbx_description
1 polymer ?
#
loop_
_entity_poly.entity_id
_entity_poly.type
_entity_poly.pdbx_seq_one_letter_code
_entity_poly.pdbx_strand_id
1 'polypeptide(L)'
;MSLKIRLARAGTKKRPVYHIVIADSRAPRDGRFIERLGYFNPLLPKDKTERLKLDLDKVKAWLAKGALPTDRVLRFLDEAGVMKREKRNNPHRAVPRKERKAQAEEAVKAAAAAKSAAAAKSAAVTGDPMAVREYGTLTTEDGAESFELEALRPAKGHLVARFRGIEDRGAAERLANVRLFVPRERLPPLEADEFYHADLIGLSAVKADGSEIGTVVAVHDFGAGDILELAPRGGGTSIMVPFTAAFVPKVDIARGRIVVAPPEDAAENGD
;
A
#
# COMPACT_ATOMS: atom_id res chain seq x y z
N MET A 1 -12.15 12.30 -37.17
CA MET A 1 -11.33 12.33 -38.40
C MET A 1 -10.69 13.70 -38.46
N SER A 2 -9.43 13.85 -38.02
CA SER A 2 -8.81 15.19 -37.88
C SER A 2 -7.75 15.38 -38.96
N LEU A 3 -7.95 16.36 -39.83
CA LEU A 3 -6.98 16.71 -40.87
C LEU A 3 -5.89 17.59 -40.24
N LYS A 4 -4.62 17.25 -40.49
CA LYS A 4 -3.48 18.00 -39.98
C LYS A 4 -2.58 18.49 -41.10
N ILE A 5 -2.21 19.77 -41.04
CA ILE A 5 -1.13 20.33 -41.85
C ILE A 5 0.18 20.06 -41.13
N ARG A 6 0.99 19.16 -41.69
CA ARG A 6 2.22 18.64 -41.05
C ARG A 6 3.39 18.57 -42.01
N LEU A 7 4.59 18.46 -41.43
CA LEU A 7 5.81 18.21 -42.17
C LEU A 7 5.98 16.71 -42.40
N ALA A 8 6.10 16.32 -43.67
CA ALA A 8 6.52 14.99 -44.09
C ALA A 8 7.97 15.05 -44.55
N ARG A 9 8.81 14.12 -44.09
CA ARG A 9 10.22 14.07 -44.45
C ARG A 9 10.39 13.43 -45.83
N ALA A 10 11.08 14.12 -46.72
CA ALA A 10 11.47 13.63 -48.05
C ALA A 10 12.99 13.56 -48.24
N GLY A 11 13.78 14.10 -47.30
CA GLY A 11 15.24 14.12 -47.39
C GLY A 11 15.93 12.86 -46.85
N THR A 12 17.17 12.65 -47.29
CA THR A 12 18.02 11.51 -46.92
C THR A 12 18.63 11.63 -45.51
N LYS A 13 19.39 10.62 -45.09
CA LYS A 13 20.10 10.64 -43.80
C LYS A 13 21.05 11.85 -43.73
N LYS A 14 21.03 12.58 -42.61
CA LYS A 14 21.80 13.84 -42.38
C LYS A 14 21.50 15.01 -43.34
N ARG A 15 20.57 14.86 -44.30
CA ARG A 15 20.12 15.95 -45.18
C ARG A 15 18.58 16.06 -45.17
N PRO A 16 17.99 16.60 -44.10
CA PRO A 16 16.54 16.66 -43.96
C PRO A 16 15.94 17.71 -44.90
N VAL A 17 14.92 17.28 -45.64
CA VAL A 17 14.06 18.10 -46.48
C VAL A 17 12.62 17.73 -46.14
N TYR A 18 11.73 18.72 -46.06
CA TYR A 18 10.35 18.51 -45.66
C TYR A 18 9.36 19.02 -46.72
N HIS A 19 8.32 18.24 -46.96
CA HIS A 19 7.12 18.68 -47.63
C HIS A 19 6.08 19.10 -46.59
N ILE A 20 5.38 20.19 -46.87
CA ILE A 20 4.23 20.63 -46.07
C ILE A 20 3.01 19.98 -46.72
N VAL A 21 2.37 19.07 -46.01
CA VAL A 21 1.27 18.24 -46.55
C VAL A 21 0.05 18.28 -45.65
N ILE A 22 -1.12 18.13 -46.24
CA ILE A 22 -2.38 17.87 -45.53
C ILE A 22 -2.64 16.38 -45.53
N ALA A 23 -2.79 15.79 -44.34
CA ALA A 23 -3.03 14.36 -44.18
C ALA A 23 -3.96 14.12 -42.98
N ASP A 24 -4.60 12.95 -42.95
CA ASP A 24 -5.26 12.52 -41.72
C ASP A 24 -4.21 12.35 -40.61
N SER A 25 -4.53 12.84 -39.42
CA SER A 25 -3.81 12.61 -38.18
C SER A 25 -3.35 11.17 -37.94
N ARG A 26 -4.15 10.17 -38.35
CA ARG A 26 -3.87 8.73 -38.17
C ARG A 26 -2.91 8.17 -39.21
N ALA A 27 -2.70 8.87 -40.33
CA ALA A 27 -1.81 8.39 -41.38
C ALA A 27 -0.33 8.45 -40.91
N PRO A 28 0.53 7.51 -41.33
CA PRO A 28 1.97 7.53 -41.03
C PRO A 28 2.62 8.86 -41.42
N ARG A 29 3.60 9.36 -40.66
CA ARG A 29 4.18 10.71 -40.82
C ARG A 29 4.60 11.02 -42.26
N ASP A 30 5.33 10.09 -42.87
CA ASP A 30 5.90 10.22 -44.22
C ASP A 30 5.14 9.35 -45.24
N GLY A 31 3.92 8.91 -44.89
CA GLY A 31 3.08 8.04 -45.72
C GLY A 31 2.07 8.80 -46.58
N ARG A 32 0.91 8.19 -46.83
CA ARG A 32 -0.15 8.76 -47.66
C ARG A 32 -0.63 10.12 -47.13
N PHE A 33 -0.69 11.10 -48.02
CA PHE A 33 -1.24 12.43 -47.78
C PHE A 33 -2.30 12.75 -48.84
N ILE A 34 -3.12 13.77 -48.59
CA ILE A 34 -4.20 14.20 -49.48
C ILE A 34 -3.64 15.18 -50.52
N GLU A 35 -2.97 16.25 -50.06
CA GLU A 35 -2.39 17.27 -50.94
C GLU A 35 -1.08 17.83 -50.37
N ARG A 36 -0.18 18.28 -51.26
CA ARG A 36 1.05 18.99 -50.90
C ARG A 36 0.80 20.51 -50.99
N LEU A 37 1.02 21.19 -49.87
CA LEU A 37 0.78 22.62 -49.69
C LEU A 37 2.07 23.47 -49.76
N GLY A 38 3.23 22.81 -49.70
CA GLY A 38 4.50 23.53 -49.75
C GLY A 38 5.74 22.68 -49.52
N TYR A 39 6.85 23.37 -49.33
CA TYR A 39 8.19 22.84 -49.18
C TYR A 39 8.97 23.62 -48.13
N PHE A 40 9.76 22.91 -47.32
CA PHE A 40 10.64 23.50 -46.32
C PHE A 40 11.98 22.78 -46.25
N ASN A 41 13.08 23.51 -46.42
CA ASN A 41 14.43 23.01 -46.28
C ASN A 41 15.18 23.73 -45.14
N PRO A 42 15.40 23.08 -43.98
CA PRO A 42 16.07 23.71 -42.83
C PRO A 42 17.58 23.95 -43.05
N LEU A 43 18.19 23.35 -44.06
CA LEU A 43 19.63 23.49 -44.33
C LEU A 43 19.98 24.77 -45.09
N LEU A 44 18.99 25.44 -45.69
CA LEU A 44 19.21 26.70 -46.38
C LEU A 44 19.20 27.87 -45.40
N PRO A 45 20.05 28.89 -45.58
CA PRO A 45 19.99 30.15 -44.82
C PRO A 45 18.60 30.79 -44.85
N LYS A 46 18.25 31.55 -43.82
CA LYS A 46 16.91 32.17 -43.65
C LYS A 46 16.54 33.08 -44.81
N ASP A 47 17.54 33.72 -45.40
CA ASP A 47 17.39 34.78 -46.39
C ASP A 47 17.13 34.24 -47.81
N LYS A 48 17.19 32.92 -48.00
CA LYS A 48 16.87 32.28 -49.29
C LYS A 48 15.38 31.93 -49.36
N THR A 49 14.70 32.42 -50.39
CA THR A 49 13.29 32.12 -50.69
C THR A 49 13.02 30.64 -50.92
N GLU A 50 14.00 29.88 -51.42
CA GLU A 50 13.94 28.42 -51.60
C GLU A 50 13.85 27.63 -50.28
N ARG A 51 14.16 28.28 -49.14
CA ARG A 51 14.08 27.68 -47.81
C ARG A 51 12.64 27.30 -47.46
N LEU A 52 11.67 28.11 -47.86
CA LEU A 52 10.26 27.93 -47.54
C LEU A 52 9.40 28.41 -48.70
N LYS A 53 8.69 27.47 -49.33
CA LYS A 53 7.66 27.78 -50.33
C LYS A 53 6.32 27.28 -49.83
N LEU A 54 5.37 28.18 -49.66
CA LEU A 54 4.02 27.89 -49.19
C LEU A 54 3.01 28.42 -50.19
N ASP A 55 2.05 27.58 -50.57
CA ASP A 55 0.89 27.99 -51.34
C ASP A 55 -0.20 28.48 -50.37
N LEU A 56 -0.27 29.80 -50.20
CA LEU A 56 -1.11 30.43 -49.19
C LEU A 56 -2.60 30.25 -49.48
N ASP A 57 -3.00 30.17 -50.76
CA ASP A 57 -4.39 30.03 -51.16
C ASP A 57 -4.92 28.65 -50.81
N LYS A 58 -4.13 27.61 -51.11
CA LYS A 58 -4.45 26.23 -50.70
C LYS A 58 -4.48 26.08 -49.19
N VAL A 59 -3.52 26.69 -48.48
CA VAL A 59 -3.49 26.62 -47.02
C VAL A 59 -4.73 27.27 -46.43
N LYS A 60 -5.13 28.48 -46.87
CA LYS A 60 -6.35 29.15 -46.40
C LYS A 60 -7.60 28.30 -46.68
N ALA A 61 -7.70 27.68 -47.85
CA ALA A 61 -8.81 26.80 -48.19
C ALA A 61 -8.90 25.58 -47.25
N TRP A 62 -7.76 24.97 -46.90
CA TRP A 62 -7.73 23.83 -45.98
C TRP A 62 -7.95 24.23 -44.52
N LEU A 63 -7.48 25.41 -44.11
CA LEU A 63 -7.79 25.98 -42.79
C LEU A 63 -9.29 26.24 -42.64
N ALA A 64 -9.95 26.79 -43.67
CA ALA A 64 -11.41 26.98 -43.68
C ALA A 64 -12.17 25.65 -43.58
N LYS A 65 -11.60 24.55 -44.10
CA LYS A 65 -12.13 23.18 -43.97
C LYS A 65 -11.83 22.52 -42.62
N GLY A 66 -11.24 23.25 -41.65
CA GLY A 66 -10.96 22.76 -40.31
C GLY A 66 -9.66 21.96 -40.16
N ALA A 67 -8.71 22.11 -41.09
CA ALA A 67 -7.39 21.50 -40.94
C ALA A 67 -6.59 22.17 -39.81
N LEU A 68 -6.00 21.37 -38.92
CA LEU A 68 -5.20 21.87 -37.80
C LEU A 68 -3.70 21.88 -38.14
N PRO A 69 -3.04 23.05 -38.16
CA PRO A 69 -1.60 23.13 -38.39
C PRO A 69 -0.79 22.65 -37.16
N THR A 70 0.33 21.98 -37.42
CA THR A 70 1.30 21.58 -36.38
C THR A 70 2.16 22.77 -35.91
N ASP A 71 2.75 22.69 -34.70
CA ASP A 71 3.50 23.79 -34.07
C ASP A 71 4.57 24.43 -34.98
N ARG A 72 5.24 23.62 -35.80
CA ARG A 72 6.25 24.13 -36.74
C ARG A 72 5.63 24.82 -37.96
N VAL A 73 4.52 24.31 -38.48
CA VAL A 73 3.77 24.94 -39.57
C VAL A 73 3.14 26.25 -39.11
N LEU A 74 2.62 26.30 -37.88
CA LEU A 74 2.14 27.53 -37.26
C LEU A 74 3.19 28.64 -37.27
N ARG A 75 4.48 28.32 -37.07
CA ARG A 75 5.56 29.34 -37.17
C ARG A 75 5.70 29.90 -38.58
N PHE A 76 5.54 29.07 -39.60
CA PHE A 76 5.59 29.52 -40.98
C PHE A 76 4.37 30.37 -41.34
N LEU A 77 3.19 30.03 -40.80
CA LEU A 77 1.96 30.81 -41.00
C LEU A 77 1.96 32.12 -40.22
N ASP A 78 2.61 32.16 -39.06
CA ASP A 78 2.84 33.38 -38.26
C ASP A 78 3.79 34.34 -38.99
N GLU A 79 4.89 33.82 -39.53
CA GLU A 79 5.85 34.58 -40.36
C GLU A 79 5.19 35.10 -41.66
N ALA A 80 4.25 34.33 -42.24
CA ALA A 80 3.47 34.74 -43.40
C ALA A 80 2.22 35.60 -43.08
N GLY A 81 1.97 35.91 -41.80
CA GLY A 81 0.84 36.75 -41.36
C GLY A 81 -0.56 36.11 -41.46
N VAL A 82 -0.66 34.79 -41.64
CA VAL A 82 -1.93 34.06 -41.80
C VAL A 82 -2.53 33.59 -40.47
N MET A 83 -1.69 33.22 -39.49
CA MET A 83 -2.14 32.80 -38.16
C MET A 83 -1.15 33.21 -37.07
N LYS A 84 -1.64 33.87 -36.03
CA LYS A 84 -0.81 34.26 -34.89
C LYS A 84 -0.56 33.08 -33.97
N ARG A 85 0.70 32.80 -33.65
CA ARG A 85 1.05 31.77 -32.67
C ARG A 85 0.93 32.31 -31.24
N GLU A 86 0.12 31.67 -30.41
CA GLU A 86 0.15 31.94 -28.97
C GLU A 86 1.46 31.43 -28.34
N LYS A 87 2.08 32.26 -27.48
CA LYS A 87 3.30 31.91 -26.77
C LYS A 87 2.98 30.87 -25.71
N ARG A 88 3.34 29.61 -25.95
CA ARG A 88 3.26 28.55 -24.93
C ARG A 88 4.22 28.85 -23.78
N ASN A 89 3.67 29.32 -22.66
CA ASN A 89 4.40 29.45 -21.40
C ASN A 89 4.50 28.07 -20.73
N ASN A 90 5.71 27.63 -20.37
CA ASN A 90 5.89 26.43 -19.58
C ASN A 90 6.42 26.85 -18.20
N PRO A 91 5.57 26.92 -17.17
CA PRO A 91 5.93 27.47 -15.86
C PRO A 91 7.06 26.69 -15.16
N HIS A 92 7.26 25.41 -15.50
CA HIS A 92 8.33 24.59 -14.93
C HIS A 92 9.62 24.57 -15.75
N ARG A 93 9.74 25.39 -16.80
CA ARG A 93 10.95 25.45 -17.63
C ARG A 93 12.14 26.04 -16.88
N ALA A 94 11.88 26.93 -15.92
CA ALA A 94 12.90 27.59 -15.12
C ALA A 94 13.38 26.73 -13.93
N VAL A 95 12.67 25.65 -13.57
CA VAL A 95 13.06 24.80 -12.43
C VAL A 95 14.16 23.81 -12.87
N PRO A 96 15.38 23.90 -12.30
CA PRO A 96 16.46 22.96 -12.55
C PRO A 96 16.00 21.50 -12.41
N ARG A 97 16.52 20.60 -13.26
CA ARG A 97 16.18 19.15 -13.20
C ARG A 97 16.42 18.55 -11.82
N LYS A 98 17.41 19.07 -11.08
CA LYS A 98 17.76 18.61 -9.73
C LYS A 98 16.63 18.91 -8.73
N GLU A 99 16.08 20.12 -8.76
CA GLU A 99 14.96 20.53 -7.91
C GLU A 99 13.66 19.81 -8.27
N ARG A 100 13.39 19.56 -9.57
CA ARG A 100 12.24 18.74 -9.98
C ARG A 100 12.33 17.28 -9.50
N LYS A 101 13.53 16.71 -9.51
CA LYS A 101 13.76 15.37 -8.94
C LYS A 101 13.64 15.38 -7.42
N ALA A 102 14.18 16.40 -6.76
CA ALA A 102 14.08 16.55 -5.31
C ALA A 102 12.62 16.68 -4.85
N GLN A 103 11.82 17.53 -5.50
CA GLN A 103 10.39 17.69 -5.19
C GLN A 103 9.59 16.41 -5.48
N ALA A 104 9.94 15.66 -6.52
CA ALA A 104 9.31 14.37 -6.80
C ALA A 104 9.68 13.31 -5.76
N GLU A 105 10.96 13.22 -5.35
CA GLU A 105 11.39 12.33 -4.27
C GLU A 105 10.80 12.73 -2.92
N GLU A 106 10.68 14.03 -2.64
CA GLU A 106 10.10 14.56 -1.42
C GLU A 106 8.58 14.32 -1.39
N ALA A 107 7.88 14.47 -2.51
CA ALA A 107 6.47 14.10 -2.61
C ALA A 107 6.26 12.59 -2.44
N VAL A 108 7.15 11.76 -2.99
CA VAL A 108 7.11 10.30 -2.79
C VAL A 108 7.42 9.95 -1.33
N LYS A 109 8.38 10.61 -0.70
CA LYS A 109 8.69 10.43 0.73
C LYS A 109 7.56 10.92 1.63
N ALA A 110 6.94 12.06 1.32
CA ALA A 110 5.79 12.59 2.05
C ALA A 110 4.57 11.67 1.89
N ALA A 111 4.32 11.13 0.70
CA ALA A 111 3.29 10.12 0.48
C ALA A 111 3.58 8.81 1.22
N ALA A 112 4.84 8.37 1.27
CA ALA A 112 5.24 7.20 2.05
C ALA A 112 5.12 7.44 3.57
N ALA A 113 5.49 8.65 4.03
CA ALA A 113 5.35 9.05 5.42
C ALA A 113 3.87 9.14 5.84
N ALA A 114 3.01 9.74 5.01
CA ALA A 114 1.56 9.78 5.23
C ALA A 114 0.95 8.37 5.25
N LYS A 115 1.35 7.49 4.33
CA LYS A 115 0.94 6.07 4.35
C LYS A 115 1.43 5.32 5.59
N SER A 116 2.61 5.66 6.11
CA SER A 116 3.13 5.07 7.34
C SER A 116 2.46 5.63 8.60
N ALA A 117 2.04 6.90 8.57
CA ALA A 117 1.32 7.55 9.67
C ALA A 117 -0.14 7.09 9.77
N ALA A 118 -0.74 6.65 8.65
CA ALA A 118 -2.05 6.01 8.62
C ALA A 118 -2.04 4.54 9.09
N ALA A 119 -0.87 3.97 9.39
CA ALA A 119 -0.76 2.59 9.86
C ALA A 119 -0.64 2.57 11.39
N ALA A 120 -1.43 1.71 12.04
CA ALA A 120 -1.46 1.57 13.49
C ALA A 120 -0.36 0.63 13.97
N LYS A 121 0.26 0.95 15.10
CA LYS A 121 1.13 0.02 15.82
C LYS A 121 0.26 -1.00 16.54
N SER A 122 0.55 -2.28 16.37
CA SER A 122 -0.13 -3.35 17.10
C SER A 122 0.88 -4.24 17.83
N ALA A 123 0.45 -4.70 19.00
CA ALA A 123 1.03 -5.84 19.67
C ALA A 123 0.12 -7.04 19.38
N ALA A 124 0.68 -8.10 18.79
CA ALA A 124 -0.04 -9.36 18.65
C ALA A 124 0.22 -10.20 19.90
N VAL A 125 -0.84 -10.83 20.42
CA VAL A 125 -0.77 -11.75 21.57
C VAL A 125 -0.75 -13.22 21.06
N THR A 126 -0.55 -13.41 19.77
CA THR A 126 -0.50 -14.72 19.10
C THR A 126 0.93 -15.25 19.09
N GLY A 127 1.10 -16.58 19.15
CA GLY A 127 2.43 -17.22 19.16
C GLY A 127 3.30 -16.82 17.97
N ASP A 128 2.73 -16.75 16.77
CA ASP A 128 3.32 -16.01 15.64
C ASP A 128 2.59 -14.65 15.47
N PRO A 129 3.30 -13.52 15.66
CA PRO A 129 2.73 -12.19 15.43
C PRO A 129 2.19 -11.96 14.01
N MET A 130 2.73 -12.62 12.98
CA MET A 130 2.28 -12.46 11.59
C MET A 130 1.02 -13.29 11.26
N ALA A 131 0.72 -14.33 12.04
CA ALA A 131 -0.48 -15.17 11.87
C ALA A 131 -1.79 -14.38 12.01
N VAL A 132 -1.75 -13.19 12.62
CA VAL A 132 -2.91 -12.26 12.68
C VAL A 132 -3.52 -11.98 11.30
N ARG A 133 -2.72 -12.06 10.22
CA ARG A 133 -3.21 -11.88 8.85
C ARG A 133 -4.15 -12.98 8.37
N GLU A 134 -4.03 -14.18 8.94
CA GLU A 134 -4.79 -15.36 8.52
C GLU A 134 -6.19 -15.39 9.15
N TYR A 135 -6.36 -14.73 10.30
CA TYR A 135 -7.63 -14.68 11.04
C TYR A 135 -8.68 -13.73 10.44
N GLY A 136 -8.32 -12.91 9.45
CA GLY A 136 -9.23 -12.06 8.69
C GLY A 136 -9.66 -10.78 9.44
N THR A 137 -10.96 -10.46 9.42
CA THR A 137 -11.51 -9.23 10.01
C THR A 137 -11.38 -9.25 11.53
N LEU A 138 -10.82 -8.23 12.14
CA LEU A 138 -10.78 -8.10 13.59
C LEU A 138 -11.98 -7.28 14.08
N THR A 139 -12.50 -7.56 15.27
CA THR A 139 -13.65 -6.82 15.84
C THR A 139 -13.31 -6.20 17.18
N THR A 140 -14.01 -5.15 17.60
CA THR A 140 -13.96 -4.68 18.99
C THR A 140 -14.58 -5.71 19.93
N GLU A 141 -14.31 -5.58 21.24
CA GLU A 141 -14.88 -6.45 22.29
C GLU A 141 -16.41 -6.53 22.21
N ASP A 142 -17.06 -5.40 22.01
CA ASP A 142 -18.53 -5.29 21.92
C ASP A 142 -19.09 -5.72 20.55
N GLY A 143 -18.23 -6.10 19.59
CA GLY A 143 -18.62 -6.43 18.22
C GLY A 143 -19.18 -5.26 17.38
N ALA A 144 -19.22 -4.05 17.94
CA ALA A 144 -19.79 -2.86 17.30
C ALA A 144 -19.00 -2.39 16.06
N GLU A 145 -17.68 -2.55 16.07
CA GLU A 145 -16.82 -2.16 14.96
C GLU A 145 -15.99 -3.34 14.45
N SER A 146 -15.80 -3.38 13.13
CA SER A 146 -15.05 -4.42 12.44
C SER A 146 -13.99 -3.81 11.54
N PHE A 147 -12.77 -4.33 11.59
CA PHE A 147 -11.59 -3.84 10.90
C PHE A 147 -11.00 -4.93 10.01
N GLU A 148 -10.96 -4.69 8.71
CA GLU A 148 -10.35 -5.60 7.74
C GLU A 148 -8.87 -5.25 7.54
N LEU A 149 -7.97 -6.21 7.77
CA LEU A 149 -6.53 -6.01 7.64
C LEU A 149 -6.11 -5.99 6.17
N GLU A 150 -5.64 -4.84 5.68
CA GLU A 150 -5.17 -4.65 4.30
C GLU A 150 -3.68 -4.98 4.16
N ALA A 151 -2.88 -4.59 5.15
CA ALA A 151 -1.46 -4.90 5.20
C ALA A 151 -0.97 -5.08 6.62
N LEU A 152 -0.06 -6.03 6.83
CA LEU A 152 0.64 -6.24 8.09
C LEU A 152 2.12 -6.39 7.79
N ARG A 153 2.96 -5.68 8.53
CA ARG A 153 4.41 -5.79 8.41
C ARG A 153 5.11 -5.64 9.76
N PRO A 154 6.24 -6.31 9.96
CA PRO A 154 7.07 -6.08 11.14
C PRO A 154 7.75 -4.71 11.09
N ALA A 155 7.92 -4.12 12.28
CA ALA A 155 8.73 -2.94 12.54
C ALA A 155 9.54 -3.15 13.82
N LYS A 156 10.33 -2.15 14.23
CA LYS A 156 11.28 -2.27 15.35
C LYS A 156 10.53 -2.51 16.68
N GLY A 157 10.36 -3.77 17.06
CA GLY A 157 9.71 -4.22 18.30
C GLY A 157 8.18 -4.20 18.32
N HIS A 158 7.52 -4.07 17.17
CA HIS A 158 6.05 -4.08 17.06
C HIS A 158 5.60 -4.38 15.63
N LEU A 159 4.33 -4.67 15.43
CA LEU A 159 3.72 -4.79 14.12
C LEU A 159 3.13 -3.46 13.68
N VAL A 160 3.13 -3.24 12.36
CA VAL A 160 2.44 -2.11 11.74
C VAL A 160 1.33 -2.68 10.86
N ALA A 161 0.09 -2.44 11.29
CA ALA A 161 -1.13 -2.87 10.63
C ALA A 161 -1.77 -1.70 9.87
N ARG A 162 -2.24 -1.98 8.67
CA ARG A 162 -3.08 -1.08 7.87
C ARG A 162 -4.44 -1.74 7.73
N PHE A 163 -5.47 -1.00 8.13
CA PHE A 163 -6.85 -1.46 8.02
C PHE A 163 -7.54 -0.75 6.87
N ARG A 164 -8.42 -1.47 6.16
CA ARG A 164 -9.28 -0.87 5.15
C ARG A 164 -10.13 0.23 5.79
N GLY A 165 -10.17 1.40 5.16
CA GLY A 165 -10.90 2.57 5.68
C GLY A 165 -10.11 3.47 6.63
N ILE A 166 -8.88 3.08 7.01
CA ILE A 166 -7.98 3.90 7.84
C ILE A 166 -6.88 4.46 6.94
N GLU A 167 -7.15 5.63 6.36
CA GLU A 167 -6.28 6.23 5.34
C GLU A 167 -5.44 7.41 5.84
N ASP A 168 -5.76 7.95 7.02
CA ASP A 168 -5.09 9.10 7.61
C ASP A 168 -4.65 8.84 9.06
N ARG A 169 -3.77 9.71 9.54
CA ARG A 169 -3.20 9.65 10.89
C ARG A 169 -4.27 9.79 11.97
N GLY A 170 -5.27 10.65 11.78
CA GLY A 170 -6.32 10.88 12.78
C GLY A 170 -7.23 9.66 12.95
N ALA A 171 -7.50 8.93 11.86
CA ALA A 171 -8.21 7.67 11.89
C ALA A 171 -7.40 6.57 12.59
N ALA A 172 -6.08 6.51 12.36
CA ALA A 172 -5.20 5.57 13.05
C ALA A 172 -5.09 5.88 14.56
N GLU A 173 -5.09 7.15 14.95
CA GLU A 173 -5.04 7.57 16.36
C GLU A 173 -6.30 7.18 17.14
N ARG A 174 -7.47 7.10 16.49
CA ARG A 174 -8.71 6.59 17.13
C ARG A 174 -8.65 5.10 17.48
N LEU A 175 -7.80 4.34 16.79
CA LEU A 175 -7.57 2.92 17.08
C LEU A 175 -6.46 2.71 18.12
N ALA A 176 -5.84 3.77 18.61
CA ALA A 176 -4.85 3.64 19.67
C ALA A 176 -5.52 3.08 20.94
N ASN A 177 -4.89 2.04 21.51
CA ASN A 177 -5.36 1.32 22.70
C ASN A 177 -6.71 0.59 22.56
N VAL A 178 -7.22 0.43 21.34
CA VAL A 178 -8.40 -0.41 21.10
C VAL A 178 -7.96 -1.87 21.03
N ARG A 179 -8.60 -2.73 21.84
CA ARG A 179 -8.39 -4.18 21.78
C ARG A 179 -9.22 -4.78 20.66
N LEU A 180 -8.55 -5.53 19.79
CA LEU A 180 -9.15 -6.17 18.64
C LEU A 180 -9.15 -7.68 18.84
N PHE A 181 -10.29 -8.30 18.54
CA PHE A 181 -10.60 -9.69 18.81
C PHE A 181 -10.86 -10.45 17.50
N VAL A 182 -10.60 -11.75 17.55
CA VAL A 182 -10.96 -12.70 16.49
C VAL A 182 -12.04 -13.64 17.06
N PRO A 183 -13.18 -13.83 16.39
CA PRO A 183 -14.16 -14.85 16.70
C PRO A 183 -13.53 -16.24 16.71
N ARG A 184 -13.85 -17.02 17.76
CA ARG A 184 -13.32 -18.36 17.99
C ARG A 184 -13.47 -19.31 16.79
N GLU A 185 -14.56 -19.18 16.04
CA GLU A 185 -14.86 -20.02 14.87
C GLU A 185 -13.84 -19.89 13.72
N ARG A 186 -13.05 -18.81 13.71
CA ARG A 186 -12.03 -18.55 12.69
C ARG A 186 -10.62 -18.97 13.12
N LEU A 187 -10.46 -19.45 14.35
CA LEU A 187 -9.18 -19.97 14.81
C LEU A 187 -8.92 -21.33 14.14
N PRO A 188 -7.65 -21.65 13.80
CA PRO A 188 -7.27 -22.94 13.27
C PRO A 188 -7.73 -24.09 14.18
N PRO A 189 -8.09 -25.26 13.62
CA PRO A 189 -8.33 -26.42 14.43
C PRO A 189 -7.04 -26.81 15.18
N LEU A 190 -7.18 -27.06 16.47
CA LEU A 190 -6.10 -27.52 17.36
C LEU A 190 -5.92 -29.03 17.25
N GLU A 191 -4.70 -29.51 17.49
CA GLU A 191 -4.49 -30.94 17.78
C GLU A 191 -4.98 -31.30 19.19
N ALA A 192 -5.12 -32.59 19.49
CA ALA A 192 -5.75 -33.07 20.73
C ALA A 192 -5.05 -32.60 22.04
N ASP A 193 -3.77 -32.24 21.94
CA ASP A 193 -2.93 -31.80 23.05
C ASP A 193 -2.50 -30.33 22.93
N GLU A 194 -3.12 -29.56 22.02
CA GLU A 194 -2.84 -28.15 21.82
C GLU A 194 -3.98 -27.29 22.39
N PHE A 195 -3.64 -26.24 23.13
CA PHE A 195 -4.61 -25.39 23.82
C PHE A 195 -4.28 -23.92 23.58
N TYR A 196 -5.30 -23.10 23.35
CA TYR A 196 -5.12 -21.65 23.37
C TYR A 196 -4.95 -21.16 24.81
N HIS A 197 -4.01 -20.24 25.06
CA HIS A 197 -3.82 -19.65 26.39
C HIS A 197 -5.11 -18.99 26.92
N ALA A 198 -5.90 -18.40 26.03
CA ALA A 198 -7.19 -17.80 26.36
C ALA A 198 -8.22 -18.80 26.90
N ASP A 199 -8.11 -20.08 26.53
CA ASP A 199 -8.98 -21.16 27.03
C ASP A 199 -8.52 -21.67 28.40
N LEU A 200 -7.24 -21.52 28.72
CA LEU A 200 -6.66 -21.93 30.01
C LEU A 200 -6.93 -20.90 31.11
N ILE A 201 -6.92 -19.62 30.76
CA ILE A 201 -7.20 -18.53 31.72
C ILE A 201 -8.66 -18.63 32.19
N GLY A 202 -8.85 -18.62 33.50
CA GLY A 202 -10.15 -18.76 34.16
C GLY A 202 -10.53 -20.19 34.54
N LEU A 203 -9.77 -21.21 34.11
CA LEU A 203 -10.03 -22.60 34.51
C LEU A 203 -9.74 -22.80 36.00
N SER A 204 -10.56 -23.64 36.64
CA SER A 204 -10.35 -24.06 38.02
C SER A 204 -9.29 -25.14 38.10
N ALA A 205 -8.20 -24.88 38.82
CA ALA A 205 -7.13 -25.83 39.09
C ALA A 205 -7.49 -26.67 40.32
N VAL A 206 -7.53 -28.00 40.14
CA VAL A 206 -7.83 -28.97 41.20
C VAL A 206 -6.75 -30.03 41.28
N LYS A 207 -6.50 -30.61 42.44
CA LYS A 207 -5.64 -31.79 42.59
C LYS A 207 -6.35 -33.06 42.12
N ALA A 208 -5.61 -34.15 42.02
CA ALA A 208 -6.16 -35.48 41.66
C ALA A 208 -7.23 -35.98 42.66
N ASP A 209 -7.18 -35.53 43.92
CA ASP A 209 -8.15 -35.82 44.97
C ASP A 209 -9.44 -34.96 44.89
N GLY A 210 -9.50 -34.00 43.94
CA GLY A 210 -10.61 -33.08 43.77
C GLY A 210 -10.56 -31.82 44.64
N SER A 211 -9.53 -31.64 45.48
CA SER A 211 -9.32 -30.41 46.23
C SER A 211 -8.96 -29.26 45.30
N GLU A 212 -9.56 -28.09 45.53
CA GLU A 212 -9.28 -26.90 44.73
C GLU A 212 -7.96 -26.25 45.16
N ILE A 213 -7.12 -25.93 44.17
CA ILE A 213 -5.88 -25.19 44.36
C ILE A 213 -6.15 -23.70 44.14
N GLY A 214 -6.85 -23.36 43.05
CA GLY A 214 -7.07 -21.98 42.65
C GLY A 214 -7.63 -21.86 41.24
N THR A 215 -7.42 -20.70 40.64
CA THR A 215 -7.86 -20.39 39.27
C THR A 215 -6.68 -19.92 38.44
N VAL A 216 -6.60 -20.36 37.19
CA VAL A 216 -5.58 -19.88 36.25
C VAL A 216 -5.84 -18.41 35.95
N VAL A 217 -4.89 -17.53 36.26
CA VAL A 217 -5.00 -16.08 36.01
C VAL A 217 -4.16 -15.62 34.83
N ALA A 218 -3.06 -16.31 34.55
CA ALA A 218 -2.18 -16.02 33.43
C ALA A 218 -1.46 -17.28 32.94
N VAL A 219 -0.99 -17.24 31.69
CA VAL A 219 -0.07 -18.21 31.10
C VAL A 219 1.13 -17.43 30.60
N HIS A 220 2.32 -17.83 31.05
CA HIS A 220 3.58 -17.17 30.74
C HIS A 220 4.48 -18.10 29.92
N ASP A 221 5.09 -17.58 28.86
CA ASP A 221 6.17 -18.27 28.13
C ASP A 221 7.46 -17.47 28.29
N PHE A 222 8.40 -18.01 29.08
CA PHE A 222 9.73 -17.43 29.30
C PHE A 222 10.81 -18.05 28.41
N GLY A 223 10.43 -18.81 27.38
CA GLY A 223 11.32 -19.44 26.40
C GLY A 223 11.76 -20.86 26.74
N ALA A 224 11.24 -21.45 27.83
CA ALA A 224 11.50 -22.82 28.25
C ALA A 224 10.22 -23.68 28.35
N GLY A 225 9.12 -23.19 27.76
CA GLY A 225 7.78 -23.77 27.86
C GLY A 225 6.83 -22.91 28.70
N ASP A 226 5.55 -23.25 28.61
CA ASP A 226 4.47 -22.50 29.23
C ASP A 226 4.38 -22.76 30.74
N ILE A 227 4.09 -21.70 31.50
CA ILE A 227 3.89 -21.73 32.94
C ILE A 227 2.54 -21.11 33.28
N LEU A 228 1.70 -21.86 33.99
CA LEU A 228 0.42 -21.39 34.51
C LEU A 228 0.64 -20.65 35.83
N GLU A 229 0.07 -19.45 35.93
CA GLU A 229 -0.05 -18.73 37.19
C GLU A 229 -1.42 -19.01 37.81
N LEU A 230 -1.44 -19.64 38.99
CA LEU A 230 -2.65 -20.01 39.71
C LEU A 230 -2.85 -19.07 40.90
N ALA A 231 -3.98 -18.37 40.93
CA ALA A 231 -4.39 -17.58 42.09
C ALA A 231 -5.17 -18.45 43.08
N PRO A 232 -4.69 -18.63 44.33
CA PRO A 232 -5.42 -19.37 45.36
C PRO A 232 -6.74 -18.69 45.73
N ARG A 233 -7.81 -19.46 45.93
CA ARG A 233 -9.13 -18.92 46.33
C ARG A 233 -9.13 -18.23 47.70
N GLY A 234 -8.23 -18.62 48.60
CA GLY A 234 -8.06 -18.02 49.92
C GLY A 234 -7.34 -16.68 49.93
N GLY A 235 -6.87 -16.19 48.77
CA GLY A 235 -5.90 -15.10 48.69
C GLY A 235 -4.49 -15.58 49.09
N GLY A 236 -3.46 -14.88 48.62
CA GLY A 236 -2.06 -15.25 48.86
C GLY A 236 -1.21 -15.13 47.59
N THR A 237 0.03 -15.60 47.69
CA THR A 237 0.98 -15.62 46.58
C THR A 237 0.49 -16.57 45.48
N SER A 238 0.55 -16.13 44.23
CA SER A 238 0.24 -16.98 43.08
C SER A 238 1.24 -18.14 42.96
N ILE A 239 0.73 -19.29 42.55
CA ILE A 239 1.50 -20.53 42.38
C ILE A 239 1.82 -20.68 40.90
N MET A 240 3.10 -20.82 40.58
CA MET A 240 3.58 -21.01 39.21
C MET A 240 3.75 -22.51 38.94
N VAL A 241 3.04 -23.03 37.95
CA VAL A 241 3.02 -24.45 37.61
C VAL A 241 3.41 -24.64 36.14
N PRO A 242 4.45 -25.42 35.81
CA PRO A 242 4.79 -25.74 34.42
C PRO A 242 3.63 -26.45 33.72
N PHE A 243 3.25 -26.01 32.53
CA PHE A 243 2.19 -26.63 31.74
C PHE A 243 2.71 -27.83 30.94
N THR A 244 3.00 -28.92 31.65
CA THR A 244 3.45 -30.18 31.04
C THR A 244 2.57 -31.33 31.52
N ALA A 245 2.53 -32.46 30.78
CA ALA A 245 1.74 -33.62 31.15
C ALA A 245 2.07 -34.20 32.55
N ALA A 246 3.27 -33.93 33.07
CA ALA A 246 3.65 -34.34 34.42
C ALA A 246 2.93 -33.53 35.50
N PHE A 247 2.76 -32.22 35.30
CA PHE A 247 2.16 -31.31 36.27
C PHE A 247 0.69 -31.01 35.98
N VAL A 248 0.26 -31.10 34.74
CA VAL A 248 -1.13 -30.89 34.31
C VAL A 248 -1.56 -32.09 33.45
N PRO A 249 -1.76 -33.28 34.06
CA PRO A 249 -2.07 -34.51 33.33
C PRO A 249 -3.43 -34.51 32.64
N LYS A 250 -4.34 -33.60 33.02
CA LYS A 250 -5.69 -33.55 32.45
C LYS A 250 -6.24 -32.13 32.37
N VAL A 251 -6.72 -31.78 31.17
CA VAL A 251 -7.38 -30.51 30.88
C VAL A 251 -8.80 -30.81 30.39
N ASP A 252 -9.81 -30.30 31.08
CA ASP A 252 -11.23 -30.45 30.74
C ASP A 252 -11.82 -29.05 30.49
N ILE A 253 -11.66 -28.57 29.25
CA ILE A 253 -12.16 -27.25 28.82
C ILE A 253 -13.69 -27.18 28.94
N ALA A 254 -14.40 -28.27 28.62
CA ALA A 254 -15.86 -28.32 28.66
C ALA A 254 -16.43 -28.13 30.07
N ARG A 255 -15.71 -28.61 31.10
CA ARG A 255 -16.08 -28.41 32.51
C ARG A 255 -15.40 -27.21 33.17
N GLY A 256 -14.53 -26.50 32.47
CA GLY A 256 -13.80 -25.36 33.01
C GLY A 256 -12.75 -25.76 34.07
N ARG A 257 -12.10 -26.93 33.94
CA ARG A 257 -11.23 -27.48 34.99
C ARG A 257 -9.92 -28.05 34.45
N ILE A 258 -8.85 -27.91 35.23
CA ILE A 258 -7.57 -28.59 35.02
C ILE A 258 -7.18 -29.38 36.27
N VAL A 259 -6.62 -30.57 36.07
CA VAL A 259 -6.04 -31.36 37.15
C VAL A 259 -4.56 -31.04 37.23
N VAL A 260 -4.11 -30.57 38.38
CA VAL A 260 -2.71 -30.23 38.66
C VAL A 260 -2.14 -31.24 39.64
N ALA A 261 -1.03 -31.86 39.26
CA ALA A 261 -0.20 -32.70 40.09
C ALA A 261 1.03 -31.88 40.54
N PRO A 262 1.04 -31.31 41.75
CA PRO A 262 2.24 -30.65 42.26
C PRO A 262 3.39 -31.67 42.39
N PRO A 263 4.66 -31.25 42.21
CA PRO A 263 5.80 -32.12 42.51
C PRO A 263 5.79 -32.43 44.00
N GLU A 264 6.16 -33.65 44.38
CA GLU A 264 6.19 -34.11 45.79
C GLU A 264 7.02 -33.20 46.72
N ASP A 265 7.89 -32.34 46.20
CA ASP A 265 8.82 -31.51 46.97
C ASP A 265 8.38 -30.04 47.23
N ALA A 266 7.19 -29.61 46.80
CA ALA A 266 6.73 -28.22 47.02
C ALA A 266 5.91 -28.02 48.31
N ALA A 267 5.82 -29.04 49.18
CA ALA A 267 5.03 -29.01 50.42
C ALA A 267 5.84 -28.59 51.67
N GLU A 268 7.12 -28.27 51.56
CA GLU A 268 7.91 -27.75 52.70
C GLU A 268 8.73 -26.56 52.24
N ASN A 269 8.20 -25.35 52.44
CA ASN A 269 8.95 -24.13 52.79
C ASN A 269 7.94 -23.02 53.03
N GLY A 270 7.31 -23.08 54.20
CA GLY A 270 6.43 -22.04 54.73
C GLY A 270 6.52 -22.06 56.25
N ASP A 271 7.42 -21.22 56.75
CA ASP A 271 7.66 -20.79 58.15
C ASP A 271 8.14 -21.82 59.19
#